data_AF-A0A7W1FUA4-F1
#
_entry.id   AF-A0A7W1FUA4-F1
#
_cell.length_a   1.000
_cell.length_b   1.000
_cell.length_c   1.000
_cell.angle_alpha   90.00
_cell.angle_beta   90.00
_cell.angle_gamma   90.00
#
_symmetry.space_group_name_H-M   'P 1'
#
loop_
_entity.id
_entity.type
_entity.pdbx_description
1 polymer ?
#
loop_
_entity_poly.entity_id
_entity_poly.type
_entity_poly.pdbx_seq_one_letter_code
_entity_poly.pdbx_strand_id
1 'polypeptide(L)'
;MPSRVEEVIDFWFGREGEPGYGEFRDEWFRKDPEFDARVTERFADLYEEAATGDLDGWRDDARSCLALVIVLDQFPRNMFRGDE
;
A
#
# COMPACT_ATOMS: atom_id res chain seq x y z
N MET A 1 13.90 -5.26 11.74
CA MET A 1 12.49 -5.06 11.35
C MET A 1 12.51 -4.33 10.03
N PRO A 2 11.68 -4.71 9.04
CA PRO A 2 11.57 -3.95 7.79
C PRO A 2 11.16 -2.51 8.09
N SER A 3 11.54 -1.57 7.21
CA SER A 3 11.03 -0.20 7.32
C SER A 3 9.57 -0.18 6.89
N ARG A 4 8.81 0.85 7.30
CA ARG A 4 7.43 1.05 6.84
C ARG A 4 7.33 1.13 5.31
N VAL A 5 8.36 1.65 4.64
CA VAL A 5 8.46 1.66 3.16
C VAL A 5 8.51 0.24 2.62
N GLU A 6 9.41 -0.60 3.15
CA GLU A 6 9.53 -2.00 2.71
C GLU A 6 8.25 -2.79 3.00
N GLU A 7 7.58 -2.54 4.13
CA GLU A 7 6.31 -3.22 4.44
C GLU A 7 5.22 -2.94 3.42
N VAL A 8 5.12 -1.71 2.90
CA VAL A 8 4.17 -1.34 1.84
C VAL A 8 4.55 -2.00 0.52
N ILE A 9 5.83 -1.91 0.12
CA ILE A 9 6.32 -2.47 -1.14
C ILE A 9 6.18 -3.99 -1.15
N ASP A 10 6.61 -4.66 -0.08
CA ASP A 10 6.52 -6.11 0.08
C ASP A 10 5.07 -6.59 0.10
N PHE A 11 4.17 -5.84 0.76
CA PHE A 11 2.76 -6.18 0.78
C PHE A 11 2.12 -6.07 -0.60
N TRP A 12 2.46 -5.03 -1.36
CA TRP A 12 1.83 -4.74 -2.63
C TRP A 12 2.38 -5.59 -3.77
N PHE A 13 3.71 -5.64 -3.92
CA PHE A 13 4.39 -6.32 -5.02
C PHE A 13 4.92 -7.71 -4.67
N GLY A 14 4.78 -8.15 -3.41
CA GLY A 14 5.55 -9.30 -2.92
C GLY A 14 6.99 -8.88 -2.59
N ARG A 15 7.76 -9.83 -2.06
CA ARG A 15 9.13 -9.55 -1.63
C ARG A 15 10.11 -9.61 -2.78
N GLU A 16 10.99 -8.61 -2.84
CA GLU A 16 12.03 -8.54 -3.87
C GLU A 16 12.91 -9.80 -3.87
N GLY A 17 13.01 -10.47 -5.03
CA GLY A 17 13.77 -11.70 -5.21
C GLY A 17 12.99 -13.00 -4.95
N GLU A 18 11.75 -12.93 -4.48
CA GLU A 18 10.87 -14.11 -4.36
C GLU A 18 10.01 -14.30 -5.63
N PRO A 19 9.61 -15.54 -5.97
CA PRO A 19 8.69 -15.79 -7.09
C PRO A 19 7.39 -14.98 -6.93
N GLY A 20 6.91 -14.37 -8.02
CA GLY A 20 5.73 -13.51 -7.99
C GLY A 20 6.03 -12.03 -7.69
N TYR A 21 7.29 -11.65 -7.42
CA TYR A 21 7.65 -10.25 -7.22
C TYR A 21 7.32 -9.38 -8.45
N GLY A 22 6.51 -8.34 -8.24
CA GLY A 22 6.13 -7.40 -9.29
C GLY A 22 5.20 -7.99 -10.36
N GLU A 23 4.70 -9.21 -10.16
CA GLU A 23 3.71 -9.80 -11.06
C GLU A 23 2.34 -9.16 -10.87
N PHE A 24 1.51 -9.30 -11.90
CA PHE A 24 0.13 -8.82 -11.86
C PHE A 24 -0.67 -9.56 -10.78
N ARG A 25 -1.49 -8.81 -10.04
CA ARG A 25 -2.37 -9.36 -8.99
C ARG A 25 -3.82 -9.03 -9.29
N ASP A 26 -4.67 -10.06 -9.31
CA ASP A 26 -6.10 -9.90 -9.57
C ASP A 26 -6.77 -9.02 -8.49
N GLU A 27 -6.28 -9.07 -7.25
CA GLU A 27 -6.79 -8.31 -6.10
C GLU A 27 -6.70 -6.78 -6.28
N TRP A 28 -5.86 -6.29 -7.19
CA TRP A 28 -5.77 -4.87 -7.51
C TRP A 28 -7.03 -4.35 -8.24
N PHE A 29 -7.68 -5.21 -9.02
CA PHE A 29 -8.79 -4.83 -9.89
C PHE A 29 -10.11 -5.48 -9.47
N ARG A 30 -10.05 -6.65 -8.86
CA ARG A 30 -11.22 -7.40 -8.40
C ARG A 30 -11.58 -7.00 -6.97
N LYS A 31 -12.89 -6.90 -6.70
CA LYS A 31 -13.38 -6.81 -5.32
C LYS A 31 -13.11 -8.12 -4.59
N ASP A 32 -12.24 -8.05 -3.60
CA ASP A 32 -11.91 -9.13 -2.68
C ASP A 32 -12.02 -8.59 -1.26
N PRO A 33 -13.14 -8.87 -0.55
CA PRO A 33 -13.34 -8.38 0.82
C PRO A 33 -12.26 -8.80 1.81
N GLU A 34 -11.63 -9.96 1.62
CA GLU A 34 -10.57 -10.42 2.51
C GLU A 34 -9.27 -9.65 2.26
N PHE A 35 -8.96 -9.34 1.00
CA PHE A 35 -7.85 -8.44 0.68
C PHE A 35 -8.11 -7.02 1.16
N ASP A 36 -9.30 -6.47 0.91
CA ASP A 36 -9.70 -5.13 1.34
C ASP A 36 -9.61 -4.96 2.88
N ALA A 37 -10.08 -5.98 3.63
CA ALA A 37 -9.95 -6.00 5.09
C ALA A 37 -8.48 -6.01 5.54
N ARG A 38 -7.63 -6.84 4.93
CA ARG A 38 -6.19 -6.88 5.26
C ARG A 38 -5.46 -5.58 4.96
N VAL A 39 -5.81 -4.90 3.87
CA VAL A 39 -5.26 -3.57 3.55
C VAL A 39 -5.63 -2.59 4.66
N THR A 40 -6.90 -2.58 5.06
CA THR A 40 -7.41 -1.67 6.10
C THR A 40 -6.76 -1.95 7.46
N GLU A 41 -6.80 -3.21 7.93
CA GLU A 41 -6.25 -3.61 9.23
C GLU A 41 -4.77 -3.29 9.38
N ARG A 42 -4.00 -3.37 8.29
CA ARG A 42 -2.54 -3.18 8.34
C ARG A 42 -2.09 -1.75 8.10
N PHE A 43 -2.84 -0.97 7.33
CA PHE A 43 -2.34 0.29 6.79
C PHE A 43 -3.27 1.49 7.01
N ALA A 44 -4.39 1.35 7.74
CA ALA A 44 -5.27 2.49 8.03
C ALA A 44 -4.53 3.63 8.75
N ASP A 45 -3.78 3.32 9.81
CA ASP A 45 -2.99 4.32 10.55
C ASP A 45 -1.93 4.98 9.65
N LEU A 46 -1.27 4.18 8.78
CA LEU A 46 -0.26 4.68 7.85
C LEU A 46 -0.88 5.60 6.77
N TYR A 47 -2.08 5.26 6.31
CA TYR A 47 -2.86 6.10 5.40
C TYR A 47 -3.24 7.42 6.07
N GLU A 48 -3.69 7.40 7.33
CA GLU A 48 -4.00 8.63 8.07
C GLU A 48 -2.77 9.52 8.22
N GLU A 49 -1.62 8.99 8.63
CA GLU A 49 -0.34 9.73 8.69
C GLU A 49 0.08 10.30 7.32
N ALA A 50 -0.11 9.52 6.25
CA ALA A 50 0.20 10.00 4.90
C ALA A 50 -0.75 11.13 4.48
N ALA A 51 -2.04 11.01 4.81
CA ALA A 51 -3.07 11.98 4.46
C ALA A 51 -2.94 13.30 5.23
N THR A 52 -2.39 13.27 6.46
CA THR A 52 -2.05 14.47 7.24
C THR A 52 -0.74 15.13 6.82
N GLY A 53 0.04 14.48 5.94
CA GLY A 53 1.33 14.97 5.46
C GLY A 53 2.52 14.60 6.35
N ASP A 54 2.33 13.77 7.37
CA ASP A 54 3.39 13.36 8.30
C ASP A 54 4.46 12.48 7.62
N LEU A 55 4.16 11.93 6.43
CA LEU A 55 5.08 11.15 5.60
C LEU A 55 5.63 11.90 4.39
N ASP A 56 5.52 13.24 4.33
CA ASP A 56 5.96 14.03 3.17
C ASP A 56 7.45 13.84 2.82
N GLY A 57 8.30 13.52 3.80
CA GLY A 57 9.71 13.18 3.58
C GLY A 57 9.93 11.92 2.74
N TRP A 58 8.92 11.07 2.54
CA TRP A 58 9.02 9.92 1.64
C TRP A 58 9.15 10.35 0.17
N ARG A 59 8.85 11.61 -0.17
CA ARG A 59 9.03 12.14 -1.52
C ARG A 59 10.49 12.31 -1.93
N ASP A 60 11.43 12.28 -0.98
CA ASP A 60 12.85 12.58 -1.22
C ASP A 60 13.62 11.41 -1.88
N ASP A 61 13.07 10.20 -1.87
CA ASP A 61 13.64 9.01 -2.53
C ASP A 61 12.60 8.29 -3.38
N ALA A 62 13.03 7.71 -4.51
CA ALA A 62 12.13 7.08 -5.47
C ALA A 62 11.37 5.88 -4.88
N ARG A 63 12.01 5.08 -4.02
CA ARG A 63 11.40 3.88 -3.43
C ARG A 63 10.38 4.24 -2.36
N SER A 64 10.71 5.18 -1.49
CA SER A 64 9.75 5.70 -0.50
C SER A 64 8.61 6.47 -1.16
N CYS A 65 8.87 7.20 -2.24
CA CYS A 65 7.85 7.95 -2.97
C CYS A 65 6.82 7.00 -3.61
N LEU A 66 7.27 5.87 -4.16
CA LEU A 66 6.39 4.82 -4.66
C LEU A 66 5.50 4.25 -3.54
N ALA A 67 6.08 3.97 -2.37
CA ALA A 67 5.31 3.50 -1.22
C ALA A 67 4.25 4.54 -0.80
N LEU A 68 4.59 5.84 -0.82
CA LEU A 68 3.64 6.91 -0.52
C LEU A 68 2.49 6.96 -1.54
N VAL A 69 2.76 6.77 -2.83
CA VAL A 69 1.72 6.67 -3.87
C VAL A 69 0.79 5.48 -3.61
N ILE A 70 1.33 4.32 -3.23
CA ILE A 70 0.51 3.15 -2.91
C ILE A 70 -0.40 3.44 -1.71
N VAL A 71 0.15 4.03 -0.65
CA VAL A 71 -0.61 4.38 0.56
C VAL A 71 -1.71 5.40 0.27
N LEU A 72 -1.44 6.42 -0.55
CA LEU A 72 -2.38 7.52 -0.81
C LEU A 72 -3.37 7.28 -1.95
N ASP A 73 -3.05 6.41 -2.92
CA ASP A 73 -3.90 6.19 -4.09
C ASP A 73 -4.38 4.74 -4.23
N GLN A 74 -3.55 3.74 -3.92
CA GLN A 74 -3.93 2.34 -4.12
C GLN A 74 -4.70 1.78 -2.94
N PHE A 75 -4.20 1.95 -1.71
CA PHE A 75 -4.88 1.45 -0.51
C PHE A 75 -6.29 2.03 -0.32
N PRO A 76 -6.56 3.33 -0.54
CA PRO A 76 -7.91 3.87 -0.37
C PRO A 76 -8.94 3.25 -1.32
N ARG A 77 -8.53 2.81 -2.52
CA ARG A 77 -9.41 2.10 -3.47
C ARG A 77 -9.86 0.74 -2.96
N ASN A 78 -9.08 0.12 -2.07
CA ASN A 78 -9.43 -1.10 -1.36
C ASN A 78 -10.17 -0.80 -0.04
N MET A 79 -9.67 0.14 0.76
CA MET A 79 -10.23 0.49 2.09
C MET A 79 -11.65 1.05 2.02
N PHE A 80 -11.93 1.94 1.06
CA PHE A 80 -13.21 2.65 0.93
C PHE A 80 -14.02 2.15 -0.27
N ARG A 81 -13.83 0.88 -0.65
CA ARG A 81 -14.43 0.32 -1.86
C ARG A 81 -15.95 0.22 -1.75
N GLY A 82 -16.65 1.12 -2.43
CA GLY A 82 -18.12 1.17 -2.47
C GLY A 82 -18.73 2.25 -1.59
N ASP A 83 -17.91 3.10 -0.98
CA ASP A 83 -18.34 4.33 -0.33
C ASP A 83 -18.31 5.46 -1.37
N GLU A 84 -19.51 5.96 -1.76
CA GLU A 84 -19.73 7.15 -2.58
C GLU A 84 -20.42 8.25 -1.77
#